data_AF-A0A377GHG0-F1
#
_entry.id   AF-A0A377GHG0-F1
#
_cell.length_a   1.000
_cell.length_b   1.000
_cell.length_c   1.000
_cell.angle_alpha   90.00
_cell.angle_beta   90.00
_cell.angle_gamma   90.00
#
_symmetry.space_group_name_H-M   'P 1'
#
loop_
_entity.id
_entity.type
_entity.pdbx_description
1 polymer ?
#
loop_
_entity_poly.entity_id
_entity_poly.type
_entity_poly.pdbx_seq_one_letter_code
_entity_poly.pdbx_strand_id
1 'polypeptide(L)'
;MSMSKTIISKEQSTANPSPEDNLNIELQERIIDNPAKGNCGYYAFAIGLINIIQQEGTGITFDKWVQLDPSIKDYYDAICKFDFDKPDNKLLEVLQRALRLITYNLQIEELRWACTSAQKKDEYRALVAISTYRKFAEMYHGTYLDPRFNQFVSSPAIKNALKKIDHSRIVAEHESLVLAPLFISLIYGEEVAPETITLSTEPKFNSPIILALQNITQDSVWATHLELDYLANAFEVNLHTLENGRQRYEYQDWPSQHTITLNNQNNMHWTTKVTMAKSRKASPQPGHSSGVASLDLGSKKIKAWDSDPHAKKQTEKEEDTVTLTIQDEHSQKKKVATQKKTELVRVDVETKHYKKPGNHQGFPSKHALLSQREEISLELITSKAEQRELNKLIRIVNRAVVEYCSYSDGILFSIFHRHGESGRRRARKFNGEFSKFNDEISKVNGEFSSVTALTEAKEMLIDYLKDGKNGRTHPHSFRTMLLQGLLTKELNKHLDLKYVSNNYSDLLAEFQKLLIPDGGYQYIK
;
A
#
# COMPACT_ATOMS: atom_id res chain seq x y z
N MET A 1 -48.07 29.97 0.78
CA MET A 1 -47.00 30.73 0.10
C MET A 1 -46.37 29.77 -0.90
N SER A 2 -46.69 30.01 -2.17
CA SER A 2 -46.58 29.05 -3.28
C SER A 2 -45.31 29.28 -4.07
N MET A 3 -44.66 28.19 -4.48
CA MET A 3 -43.46 28.17 -5.29
C MET A 3 -43.69 28.79 -6.67
N SER A 4 -42.74 29.61 -7.11
CA SER A 4 -42.68 30.18 -8.45
C SER A 4 -42.11 29.16 -9.44
N LYS A 5 -42.89 28.85 -10.48
CA LYS A 5 -42.48 28.15 -11.70
C LYS A 5 -41.78 29.14 -12.63
N THR A 6 -40.58 28.80 -13.10
CA THR A 6 -40.00 29.39 -14.30
C THR A 6 -40.05 28.35 -15.40
N ILE A 7 -40.81 28.65 -16.46
CA ILE A 7 -40.91 27.88 -17.69
C ILE A 7 -39.93 28.53 -18.68
N ILE A 8 -38.94 27.78 -19.15
CA ILE A 8 -38.15 28.14 -20.33
C ILE A 8 -38.55 27.17 -21.44
N SER A 9 -39.22 27.73 -22.44
CA SER A 9 -39.63 27.09 -23.69
C SER A 9 -38.40 26.66 -24.50
N LYS A 10 -38.32 25.37 -24.83
CA LYS A 10 -37.41 24.83 -25.84
C LYS A 10 -38.16 24.75 -27.17
N GLU A 11 -37.60 25.38 -28.19
CA GLU A 11 -38.03 25.27 -29.58
C GLU A 11 -38.02 23.81 -30.04
N GLN A 12 -39.11 23.42 -30.70
CA GLN A 12 -39.30 22.12 -31.32
C GLN A 12 -38.43 22.01 -32.56
N SER A 13 -37.38 21.18 -32.49
CA SER A 13 -36.74 20.60 -33.67
C SER A 13 -37.42 19.26 -33.97
N THR A 14 -38.14 19.19 -35.09
CA THR A 14 -38.72 17.97 -35.63
C THR A 14 -37.66 17.20 -36.41
N ALA A 15 -36.88 16.40 -35.71
CA ALA A 15 -36.14 15.30 -36.29
C ALA A 15 -36.34 14.11 -35.37
N ASN A 16 -36.97 13.05 -35.89
CA ASN A 16 -37.22 11.80 -35.16
C ASN A 16 -35.95 11.31 -34.46
N PRO A 17 -35.87 11.29 -33.11
CA PRO A 17 -34.86 10.50 -32.46
C PRO A 17 -35.27 9.03 -32.64
N SER A 18 -34.38 8.25 -33.26
CA SER A 18 -34.30 6.81 -33.06
C SER A 18 -34.54 6.50 -31.57
N PRO A 19 -35.28 5.44 -31.21
CA PRO A 19 -35.42 5.07 -29.80
C PRO A 19 -34.01 4.80 -29.27
N GLU A 20 -33.47 5.74 -28.50
CA GLU A 20 -32.25 5.54 -27.73
C GLU A 20 -32.59 4.41 -26.76
N ASP A 21 -31.98 3.25 -27.00
CA ASP A 21 -31.96 2.15 -26.04
C ASP A 21 -31.42 2.72 -24.73
N ASN A 22 -32.35 3.05 -23.82
CA ASN A 22 -32.05 3.43 -22.45
C ASN A 22 -31.41 2.21 -21.78
N LEU A 23 -30.10 2.08 -21.97
CA LEU A 23 -29.25 1.10 -21.31
C LEU A 23 -29.27 1.42 -19.82
N ASN A 24 -30.16 0.75 -19.10
CA ASN A 24 -30.22 0.85 -17.66
C ASN A 24 -29.00 0.09 -17.11
N ILE A 25 -27.97 0.84 -16.75
CA ILE A 25 -26.72 0.32 -16.19
C ILE A 25 -26.94 0.13 -14.69
N GLU A 26 -26.91 -1.12 -14.22
CA GLU A 26 -26.99 -1.48 -12.80
C GLU A 26 -25.57 -1.79 -12.30
N LEU A 27 -25.14 -1.14 -11.22
CA LEU A 27 -23.90 -1.48 -10.54
C LEU A 27 -24.14 -2.72 -9.67
N GLN A 28 -23.38 -3.79 -9.94
CA GLN A 28 -23.45 -5.02 -9.19
C GLN A 28 -22.13 -5.28 -8.47
N GLU A 29 -22.21 -5.51 -7.16
CA GLU A 29 -21.09 -6.03 -6.39
C GLU A 29 -21.00 -7.55 -6.54
N ARG A 30 -19.80 -8.07 -6.78
CA ARG A 30 -19.50 -9.50 -6.81
C ARG A 30 -18.26 -9.83 -6.01
N ILE A 31 -18.26 -11.02 -5.42
CA ILE A 31 -17.07 -11.65 -4.86
C ILE A 31 -16.46 -12.53 -5.95
N ILE A 32 -15.21 -12.25 -6.29
CA ILE A 32 -14.41 -13.01 -7.25
C ILE A 32 -13.47 -13.93 -6.47
N ASP A 33 -13.62 -15.22 -6.74
CA ASP A 33 -12.76 -16.25 -6.19
C ASP A 33 -11.52 -16.46 -7.06
N ASN A 34 -10.51 -17.17 -6.55
CA ASN A 34 -9.26 -17.44 -7.23
C ASN A 34 -8.78 -18.89 -6.97
N PRO A 35 -7.75 -19.38 -7.70
CA PRO A 35 -7.33 -20.78 -7.63
C PRO A 35 -6.80 -21.28 -6.26
N ALA A 36 -6.62 -20.42 -5.26
CA ALA A 36 -6.46 -20.77 -3.85
C ALA A 36 -5.29 -21.72 -3.44
N LYS A 37 -4.15 -21.70 -4.14
CA LYS A 37 -3.00 -22.59 -3.84
C LYS A 37 -2.00 -21.98 -2.84
N GLY A 38 -2.48 -21.36 -1.77
CA GLY A 38 -1.62 -20.56 -0.85
C GLY A 38 -1.12 -19.22 -1.43
N ASN A 39 -1.47 -18.91 -2.68
CA ASN A 39 -1.22 -17.63 -3.36
C ASN A 39 -2.40 -16.65 -3.26
N CYS A 40 -3.46 -17.02 -2.54
CA CYS A 40 -4.77 -16.36 -2.61
C CYS A 40 -4.74 -14.87 -2.31
N GLY A 41 -3.92 -14.42 -1.35
CA GLY A 41 -3.81 -12.98 -1.04
C GLY A 41 -3.27 -12.17 -2.22
N TYR A 42 -2.22 -12.65 -2.89
CA TYR A 42 -1.64 -11.98 -4.06
C TYR A 42 -2.54 -12.07 -5.29
N TYR A 43 -3.23 -13.20 -5.51
CA TYR A 43 -4.26 -13.26 -6.56
C TYR A 43 -5.38 -12.28 -6.30
N ALA A 44 -5.88 -12.21 -5.07
CA ALA A 44 -6.98 -11.33 -4.72
C ALA A 44 -6.59 -9.85 -4.93
N PHE A 45 -5.37 -9.47 -4.52
CA PHE A 45 -4.85 -8.14 -4.79
C PHE A 45 -4.69 -7.87 -6.29
N ALA A 46 -4.14 -8.81 -7.06
CA ALA A 46 -4.00 -8.70 -8.51
C ALA A 46 -5.36 -8.51 -9.21
N ILE A 47 -6.39 -9.26 -8.82
CA ILE A 47 -7.76 -9.11 -9.34
C ILE A 47 -8.30 -7.70 -9.02
N GLY A 48 -7.99 -7.17 -7.84
CA GLY A 48 -8.33 -5.79 -7.47
C GLY A 48 -7.68 -4.77 -8.39
N LEU A 49 -6.38 -4.91 -8.65
CA LEU A 49 -5.65 -4.05 -9.60
C LEU A 49 -6.15 -4.18 -11.03
N ILE A 50 -6.47 -5.40 -11.50
CA ILE A 50 -7.07 -5.62 -12.82
C ILE A 50 -8.38 -4.83 -12.94
N ASN A 51 -9.24 -4.92 -11.94
CA ASN A 51 -10.51 -4.18 -11.93
C ASN A 51 -10.29 -2.66 -12.01
N ILE A 52 -9.31 -2.13 -11.27
CA ILE A 52 -8.94 -0.70 -11.34
C ILE A 52 -8.45 -0.33 -12.74
N ILE A 53 -7.51 -1.10 -13.30
CA ILE A 53 -6.92 -0.83 -14.63
C ILE A 53 -8.01 -0.85 -15.72
N GLN A 54 -8.95 -1.79 -15.65
CA GLN A 54 -10.08 -1.85 -16.59
C GLN A 54 -11.04 -0.66 -16.44
N GLN A 55 -11.21 -0.12 -15.23
CA GLN A 55 -12.07 1.04 -14.96
C GLN A 55 -11.41 2.36 -15.36
N GLU A 56 -10.10 2.51 -15.16
CA GLU A 56 -9.37 3.75 -15.44
C GLU A 56 -9.39 4.11 -16.93
N GLY A 57 -9.27 3.12 -17.82
CA GLY A 57 -9.14 3.31 -19.28
C GLY A 57 -7.87 4.04 -19.73
N THR A 58 -7.19 4.74 -18.83
CA THR A 58 -5.94 5.49 -19.05
C THR A 58 -4.68 4.64 -18.83
N GLY A 59 -4.79 3.57 -18.03
CA GLY A 59 -3.68 2.67 -17.71
C GLY A 59 -2.70 3.21 -16.65
N ILE A 60 -3.06 4.24 -15.88
CA ILE A 60 -2.18 4.84 -14.87
C ILE A 60 -1.71 3.80 -13.84
N THR A 61 -2.62 2.98 -13.31
CA THR A 61 -2.26 1.91 -12.37
C THR A 61 -1.38 0.85 -13.03
N PHE A 62 -1.57 0.58 -14.32
CA PHE A 62 -0.71 -0.36 -15.05
C PHE A 62 0.70 0.19 -15.25
N ASP A 63 0.84 1.45 -15.67
CA ASP A 63 2.13 2.11 -15.82
C ASP A 63 2.91 2.10 -14.50
N LYS A 64 2.20 2.30 -13.38
CA LYS A 64 2.78 2.20 -12.04
C LYS A 64 3.25 0.78 -11.74
N TRP A 65 2.48 -0.24 -12.10
CA TRP A 65 2.91 -1.64 -11.97
C TRP A 65 4.18 -1.90 -12.76
N VAL A 66 4.26 -1.46 -14.02
CA VAL A 66 5.44 -1.63 -14.88
C VAL A 66 6.67 -0.91 -14.31
N GLN A 67 6.49 0.25 -13.66
CA GLN A 67 7.59 0.94 -12.97
C GLN A 67 8.12 0.14 -11.78
N LEU A 68 7.24 -0.53 -11.04
CA LEU A 68 7.61 -1.38 -9.90
C LEU A 68 8.19 -2.73 -10.34
N ASP A 69 7.67 -3.30 -11.42
CA ASP A 69 8.15 -4.54 -12.04
C ASP A 69 7.99 -4.50 -13.58
N PRO A 70 9.08 -4.22 -14.32
CA PRO A 70 9.05 -4.16 -15.79
C PRO A 70 8.64 -5.46 -16.48
N SER A 71 8.66 -6.61 -15.79
CA SER A 71 8.27 -7.90 -16.39
C SER A 71 6.77 -7.96 -16.75
N ILE A 72 5.96 -7.05 -16.22
CA ILE A 72 4.51 -6.97 -16.47
C ILE A 72 4.15 -6.20 -17.75
N LYS A 73 5.12 -5.53 -18.39
CA LYS A 73 4.89 -4.63 -19.52
C LYS A 73 4.07 -5.24 -20.67
N ASP A 74 4.28 -6.51 -20.98
CA ASP A 74 3.64 -7.17 -22.14
C ASP A 74 2.25 -7.75 -21.83
N TYR A 75 1.74 -7.54 -20.60
CA TYR A 75 0.47 -8.13 -20.16
C TYR A 75 -0.73 -7.15 -20.16
N TYR A 76 -0.55 -5.90 -20.62
CA TYR A 76 -1.62 -4.90 -20.64
C TYR A 76 -2.90 -5.40 -21.32
N ASP A 77 -2.78 -5.90 -22.55
CA ASP A 77 -3.91 -6.38 -23.33
C ASP A 77 -4.64 -7.55 -22.66
N ALA A 78 -3.89 -8.44 -21.99
CA ALA A 78 -4.44 -9.57 -21.26
C ALA A 78 -5.21 -9.11 -20.02
N ILE A 79 -4.69 -8.09 -19.31
CA ILE A 79 -5.35 -7.45 -18.17
C ILE A 79 -6.65 -6.76 -18.63
N CYS A 80 -6.60 -5.96 -19.70
CA CYS A 80 -7.79 -5.28 -20.23
C CYS A 80 -8.88 -6.26 -20.69
N LYS A 81 -8.51 -7.45 -21.16
CA LYS A 81 -9.43 -8.50 -21.61
C LYS A 81 -9.78 -9.53 -20.54
N PHE A 82 -9.32 -9.34 -19.30
CA PHE A 82 -9.55 -10.29 -18.23
C PHE A 82 -11.05 -10.47 -17.94
N ASP A 83 -11.50 -11.73 -17.97
CA ASP A 83 -12.88 -12.12 -17.72
C ASP A 83 -13.03 -12.61 -16.26
N PHE A 84 -13.77 -11.86 -15.44
CA PHE A 84 -14.02 -12.23 -14.05
C PHE A 84 -14.92 -13.48 -13.89
N ASP A 85 -15.70 -13.85 -14.90
CA ASP A 85 -16.49 -15.09 -14.92
C ASP A 85 -15.63 -16.31 -15.26
N LYS A 86 -14.54 -16.09 -16.01
CA LYS A 86 -13.59 -17.12 -16.42
C LYS A 86 -12.14 -16.62 -16.25
N PRO A 87 -11.67 -16.47 -15.00
CA PRO A 87 -10.34 -15.94 -14.73
C PRO A 87 -9.24 -16.69 -15.48
N ASP A 88 -8.37 -15.96 -16.17
CA ASP A 88 -7.15 -16.54 -16.75
C ASP A 88 -6.14 -16.80 -15.63
N ASN A 89 -6.14 -18.04 -15.15
CA ASN A 89 -5.25 -18.48 -14.09
C ASN A 89 -3.77 -18.33 -14.47
N LYS A 90 -3.39 -18.44 -15.75
CA LYS A 90 -1.99 -18.26 -16.16
C LYS A 90 -1.55 -16.81 -16.02
N LEU A 91 -2.43 -15.88 -16.40
CA LEU A 91 -2.19 -14.45 -16.16
C LEU A 91 -2.04 -14.18 -14.66
N LEU A 92 -2.98 -14.68 -13.85
CA LEU A 92 -2.93 -14.50 -12.39
C LEU A 92 -1.64 -15.05 -11.76
N GLU A 93 -1.10 -16.18 -12.27
CA GLU A 93 0.18 -16.72 -11.81
C GLU A 93 1.37 -15.79 -12.11
N VAL A 94 1.36 -15.10 -13.25
CA VAL A 94 2.40 -14.11 -13.55
C VAL A 94 2.26 -12.89 -12.63
N LEU A 95 1.05 -12.36 -12.52
CA LEU A 95 0.79 -11.14 -11.76
C LEU A 95 1.08 -11.33 -10.26
N GLN A 96 0.71 -12.47 -9.67
CA GLN A 96 0.99 -12.72 -8.25
C GLN A 96 2.51 -12.78 -7.96
N ARG A 97 3.30 -13.37 -8.87
CA ARG A 97 4.76 -13.44 -8.69
C ARG A 97 5.40 -12.06 -8.75
N ALA A 98 4.94 -11.20 -9.66
CA ALA A 98 5.36 -9.81 -9.71
C ALA A 98 5.04 -9.07 -8.40
N LEU A 99 3.81 -9.22 -7.87
CA LEU A 99 3.44 -8.61 -6.60
C LEU A 99 4.30 -9.12 -5.43
N ARG A 100 4.62 -10.41 -5.37
CA ARG A 100 5.53 -10.97 -4.36
C ARG A 100 6.92 -10.35 -4.44
N LEU A 101 7.46 -10.20 -5.64
CA LEU A 101 8.77 -9.59 -5.86
C LEU A 101 8.77 -8.12 -5.43
N ILE A 102 7.71 -7.38 -5.77
CA ILE A 102 7.51 -5.99 -5.33
C ILE A 102 7.48 -5.93 -3.80
N THR A 103 6.66 -6.77 -3.14
CA THR A 103 6.61 -6.82 -1.67
C THR A 103 7.98 -7.11 -1.05
N TYR A 104 8.71 -8.10 -1.58
CA TYR A 104 10.05 -8.42 -1.10
C TYR A 104 10.99 -7.21 -1.21
N ASN A 105 11.03 -6.56 -2.38
CA ASN A 105 11.89 -5.39 -2.58
C ASN A 105 11.54 -4.24 -1.64
N LEU A 106 10.24 -3.95 -1.43
CA LEU A 106 9.79 -2.93 -0.49
C LEU A 106 10.21 -3.24 0.96
N GLN A 107 10.13 -4.51 1.39
CA GLN A 107 10.61 -4.92 2.70
C GLN A 107 12.13 -4.75 2.84
N ILE A 108 12.90 -5.05 1.80
CA ILE A 108 14.36 -4.82 1.78
C ILE A 108 14.68 -3.32 1.86
N GLU A 109 13.96 -2.48 1.12
CA GLU A 109 14.15 -1.03 1.15
C GLU A 109 13.82 -0.42 2.52
N GLU A 110 12.68 -0.80 3.11
CA GLU A 110 12.30 -0.38 4.46
C GLU A 110 13.34 -0.81 5.48
N LEU A 111 13.81 -2.06 5.39
CA LEU A 111 14.83 -2.61 6.26
C LEU A 111 16.15 -1.82 6.17
N ARG A 112 16.62 -1.52 4.95
CA ARG A 112 17.83 -0.71 4.73
C ARG A 112 17.68 0.66 5.36
N TRP A 113 16.57 1.34 5.08
CA TRP A 113 16.30 2.66 5.64
C TRP A 113 16.29 2.63 7.18
N ALA A 114 15.60 1.66 7.76
CA ALA A 114 15.49 1.53 9.21
C ALA A 114 16.84 1.22 9.88
N CYS A 115 17.67 0.36 9.28
CA CYS A 115 19.02 0.06 9.77
C CYS A 115 19.94 1.28 9.72
N THR A 116 19.88 2.11 8.67
CA THR A 116 20.70 3.34 8.58
C THR A 116 20.32 4.40 9.61
N SER A 117 19.04 4.42 9.98
CA SER A 117 18.50 5.33 11.00
C SER A 117 18.75 4.84 12.42
N ALA A 118 19.26 3.61 12.60
CA ALA A 118 19.43 2.95 13.89
C ALA A 118 20.70 3.38 14.65
N GLN A 119 21.20 4.61 14.40
CA GLN A 119 22.37 5.15 15.09
C GLN A 119 22.10 5.33 16.60
N LYS A 120 23.14 5.11 17.43
CA LYS A 120 23.11 5.00 18.90
C LYS A 120 22.35 6.09 19.68
N LYS A 121 21.94 7.20 19.06
CA LYS A 121 21.22 8.31 19.71
C LYS A 121 19.72 8.07 19.85
N ASP A 122 19.12 7.23 19.02
CA ASP A 122 17.65 7.03 18.97
C ASP A 122 17.20 5.62 19.38
N GLU A 123 18.03 4.86 20.12
CA GLU A 123 17.66 3.54 20.70
C GLU A 123 17.03 2.56 19.69
N TYR A 124 17.49 2.59 18.43
CA TYR A 124 16.96 1.75 17.35
C TYR A 124 15.47 1.97 17.02
N ARG A 125 14.85 3.10 17.41
CA ARG A 125 13.39 3.34 17.26
C ARG A 125 12.85 3.08 15.85
N ALA A 126 13.53 3.58 14.82
CA ALA A 126 13.13 3.36 13.43
C ALA A 126 13.11 1.86 13.07
N LEU A 127 14.11 1.11 13.56
CA LEU A 127 14.20 -0.34 13.37
C LEU A 127 13.14 -1.09 14.17
N VAL A 128 12.87 -0.71 15.41
CA VAL A 128 11.85 -1.36 16.26
C VAL A 128 10.43 -1.12 15.72
N ALA A 129 10.23 -0.02 14.99
CA ALA A 129 8.95 0.32 14.40
C ALA A 129 8.58 -0.54 13.18
N ILE A 130 9.57 -1.10 12.46
CA ILE A 130 9.28 -1.87 11.25
C ILE A 130 8.76 -3.28 11.56
N SER A 131 7.86 -3.74 10.71
CA SER A 131 7.17 -5.01 10.87
C SER A 131 8.12 -6.22 10.86
N THR A 132 9.14 -6.16 10.00
CA THR A 132 10.18 -7.19 9.87
C THR A 132 10.93 -7.38 11.19
N TYR A 133 11.34 -6.30 11.86
CA TYR A 133 12.00 -6.42 13.15
C TYR A 133 11.04 -6.98 14.22
N ARG A 134 9.78 -6.54 14.23
CA ARG A 134 8.78 -7.05 15.18
C ARG A 134 8.60 -8.55 15.07
N LYS A 135 8.47 -9.09 13.84
CA LYS A 135 8.42 -10.54 13.58
C LYS A 135 9.67 -11.26 14.12
N PHE A 136 10.86 -10.67 13.98
CA PHE A 136 12.08 -11.23 14.56
C PHE A 136 12.05 -11.21 16.09
N ALA A 137 11.66 -10.09 16.70
CA ALA A 137 11.60 -9.95 18.15
C ALA A 137 10.57 -10.88 18.79
N GLU A 138 9.45 -11.16 18.12
CA GLU A 138 8.46 -12.15 18.55
C GLU A 138 9.08 -13.54 18.76
N MET A 139 10.07 -13.94 17.94
CA MET A 139 10.75 -15.23 18.11
C MET A 139 11.54 -15.31 19.42
N TYR A 140 12.03 -14.17 19.93
CA TYR A 140 12.75 -14.11 21.19
C TYR A 140 11.82 -14.37 22.39
N HIS A 141 10.58 -13.86 22.32
CA HIS A 141 9.61 -14.01 23.42
C HIS A 141 9.01 -15.42 23.54
N GLY A 142 9.39 -16.36 22.67
CA GLY A 142 9.07 -17.79 22.83
C GLY A 142 7.58 -18.11 22.71
N THR A 143 6.79 -17.24 22.10
CA THR A 143 5.39 -17.52 21.79
C THR A 143 5.31 -18.65 20.75
N TYR A 144 4.23 -19.43 20.76
CA TYR A 144 3.97 -20.39 19.69
C TYR A 144 3.69 -19.60 18.40
N LEU A 145 4.74 -19.43 17.59
CA LEU A 145 4.67 -18.71 16.33
C LEU A 145 4.36 -19.67 15.21
N ASP A 146 3.32 -19.35 14.46
CA ASP A 146 2.94 -20.10 13.28
C ASP A 146 3.84 -19.69 12.10
N PRO A 147 4.58 -20.64 11.48
CA PRO A 147 5.48 -20.35 10.38
C PRO A 147 4.79 -19.80 9.13
N ARG A 148 3.45 -19.89 9.04
CA ARG A 148 2.66 -19.28 7.96
C ARG A 148 2.59 -17.75 8.05
N PHE A 149 2.75 -17.18 9.25
CA PHE A 149 2.64 -15.73 9.49
C PHE A 149 3.97 -15.08 9.84
N ASN A 150 4.96 -15.89 10.26
CA ASN A 150 6.30 -15.42 10.60
C ASN A 150 7.37 -16.27 9.91
N GLN A 151 7.94 -15.71 8.83
CA GLN A 151 8.91 -16.36 7.97
C GLN A 151 10.23 -16.74 8.67
N PHE A 152 10.55 -16.10 9.81
CA PHE A 152 11.79 -16.36 10.53
C PHE A 152 11.73 -17.65 11.36
N VAL A 153 10.52 -18.14 11.67
CA VAL A 153 10.32 -19.39 12.44
C VAL A 153 10.98 -20.57 11.73
N SER A 154 11.06 -20.57 10.40
CA SER A 154 11.68 -21.65 9.64
C SER A 154 13.20 -21.56 9.55
N SER A 155 13.84 -20.49 10.03
CA SER A 155 15.29 -20.28 9.91
C SER A 155 16.08 -20.85 11.10
N PRO A 156 16.88 -21.92 10.91
CA PRO A 156 17.70 -22.47 11.99
C PRO A 156 18.79 -21.50 12.45
N ALA A 157 19.34 -20.70 11.54
CA ALA A 157 20.37 -19.71 11.84
C ALA A 157 19.85 -18.64 12.82
N ILE A 158 18.64 -18.11 12.57
CA ILE A 158 17.99 -17.14 13.46
C ILE A 158 17.70 -17.77 14.82
N LYS A 159 17.11 -18.98 14.85
CA LYS A 159 16.85 -19.71 16.10
C LYS A 159 18.11 -19.92 16.93
N ASN A 160 19.20 -20.34 16.29
CA ASN A 160 20.47 -20.57 16.96
C ASN A 160 21.11 -19.28 17.47
N ALA A 161 20.95 -18.18 16.75
CA ALA A 161 21.40 -16.86 17.18
C ALA A 161 20.65 -16.38 18.43
N LEU A 162 19.32 -16.52 18.45
CA LEU A 162 18.49 -16.15 19.60
C LEU A 162 18.78 -17.00 20.85
N LYS A 163 19.02 -18.30 20.69
CA LYS A 163 19.40 -19.20 21.80
C LYS A 163 20.71 -18.84 22.50
N LYS A 164 21.60 -18.09 21.83
CA LYS A 164 22.89 -17.66 22.40
C LYS A 164 22.76 -16.39 23.24
N ILE A 165 21.59 -15.76 23.26
CA ILE A 165 21.36 -14.56 24.05
C ILE A 165 21.44 -14.93 25.54
N ASP A 166 22.29 -14.20 26.27
CA ASP A 166 22.34 -14.28 27.72
C ASP A 166 21.19 -13.49 28.33
N HIS A 167 20.12 -14.21 28.68
CA HIS A 167 18.92 -13.62 29.28
C HIS A 167 19.19 -12.88 30.60
N SER A 168 20.29 -13.17 31.30
CA SER A 168 20.63 -12.47 32.55
C SER A 168 21.03 -11.00 32.33
N ARG A 169 21.38 -10.64 31.09
CA ARG A 169 21.82 -9.28 30.71
C ARG A 169 20.71 -8.45 30.09
N ILE A 170 19.49 -8.99 30.00
CA ILE A 170 18.34 -8.32 29.41
C ILE A 170 17.55 -7.60 30.49
N VAL A 171 17.45 -6.28 30.33
CA VAL A 171 16.56 -5.45 31.13
C VAL A 171 15.19 -5.46 30.47
N ALA A 172 14.15 -5.75 31.25
CA ALA A 172 12.77 -5.74 30.77
C ALA A 172 12.44 -4.39 30.13
N GLU A 173 11.67 -4.41 29.04
CA GLU A 173 11.31 -3.23 28.22
C GLU A 173 12.48 -2.59 27.45
N HIS A 174 13.69 -3.13 27.56
CA HIS A 174 14.89 -2.66 26.85
C HIS A 174 15.54 -3.81 26.05
N GLU A 175 14.74 -4.83 25.69
CA GLU A 175 15.18 -5.98 24.90
C GLU A 175 15.77 -5.55 23.56
N SER A 176 15.29 -4.43 23.00
CA SER A 176 15.78 -3.87 21.74
C SER A 176 17.27 -3.55 21.76
N LEU A 177 17.85 -3.20 22.92
CA LEU A 177 19.28 -2.93 23.07
C LEU A 177 20.15 -4.17 22.82
N VAL A 178 19.58 -5.37 22.94
CA VAL A 178 20.25 -6.65 22.65
C VAL A 178 19.79 -7.21 21.30
N LEU A 179 18.49 -7.17 21.03
CA LEU A 179 17.89 -7.75 19.84
C LEU A 179 18.20 -6.97 18.56
N ALA A 180 18.26 -5.63 18.60
CA ALA A 180 18.55 -4.83 17.41
C ALA A 180 19.99 -5.03 16.88
N PRO A 181 21.05 -4.99 17.72
CA PRO A 181 22.40 -5.34 17.24
C PRO A 181 22.48 -6.75 16.66
N LEU A 182 21.83 -7.73 17.29
CA LEU A 182 21.79 -9.10 16.79
C LEU A 182 21.06 -9.19 15.44
N PHE A 183 19.93 -8.51 15.31
CA PHE A 183 19.19 -8.46 14.07
C PHE A 183 20.02 -7.84 12.93
N ILE A 184 20.70 -6.73 13.21
CA ILE A 184 21.61 -6.07 12.25
C ILE A 184 22.77 -7.00 11.86
N SER A 185 23.38 -7.73 12.80
CA SER A 185 24.46 -8.67 12.48
C SER A 185 23.97 -9.86 11.66
N LEU A 186 22.71 -10.28 11.82
CA LEU A 186 22.07 -11.29 10.96
C LEU A 186 21.71 -10.76 9.56
N ILE A 187 21.90 -9.47 9.29
CA ILE A 187 21.70 -8.84 7.97
C ILE A 187 23.04 -8.54 7.29
N TYR A 188 23.93 -7.87 8.01
CA TYR A 188 25.19 -7.36 7.44
C TYR A 188 26.41 -8.18 7.85
N GLY A 189 26.28 -9.09 8.82
CA GLY A 189 27.36 -9.86 9.43
C GLY A 189 27.90 -9.25 10.72
N GLU A 190 28.60 -10.07 11.50
CA GLU A 190 29.19 -9.67 12.78
C GLU A 190 30.37 -8.70 12.62
N GLU A 191 30.99 -8.66 11.44
CA GLU A 191 32.11 -7.76 11.15
C GLU A 191 31.68 -6.32 10.83
N VAL A 192 30.40 -6.09 10.55
CA VAL A 192 29.88 -4.77 10.18
C VAL A 192 29.36 -4.08 11.43
N ALA A 193 30.08 -3.04 11.86
CA ALA A 193 29.63 -2.22 12.99
C ALA A 193 28.35 -1.45 12.61
N PRO A 194 27.27 -1.50 13.42
CA PRO A 194 25.99 -0.84 13.10
C PRO A 194 26.12 0.65 12.74
N GLU A 195 27.02 1.37 13.41
CA GLU A 195 27.30 2.79 13.15
C GLU A 195 27.89 3.09 11.76
N THR A 196 28.41 2.08 11.05
CA THR A 196 28.98 2.24 9.71
C THR A 196 27.97 2.00 8.60
N ILE A 197 26.76 1.56 8.93
CA ILE A 197 25.71 1.24 7.95
C ILE A 197 25.13 2.54 7.40
N THR A 198 25.31 2.73 6.10
CA THR A 198 24.74 3.83 5.31
C THR A 198 23.73 3.30 4.29
N LEU A 199 23.00 4.19 3.61
CA LEU A 199 22.06 3.78 2.56
C LEU A 199 22.77 3.04 1.41
N SER A 200 24.06 3.29 1.19
CA SER A 200 24.88 2.58 0.20
C SER A 200 25.44 1.25 0.69
N THR A 201 25.27 0.91 1.98
CA THR A 201 25.68 -0.38 2.52
C THR A 201 24.64 -1.42 2.15
N GLU A 202 25.02 -2.40 1.33
CA GLU A 202 24.11 -3.44 0.88
C GLU A 202 24.00 -4.56 1.93
N PRO A 203 22.77 -5.04 2.23
CA PRO A 203 22.59 -6.26 2.99
C PRO A 203 23.31 -7.44 2.34
N LYS A 204 23.83 -8.37 3.15
CA LYS A 204 24.38 -9.61 2.59
C LYS A 204 23.24 -10.44 2.01
N PHE A 205 23.29 -10.71 0.71
CA PHE A 205 22.21 -11.43 0.02
C PHE A 205 21.94 -12.83 0.60
N ASN A 206 22.96 -13.47 1.18
CA ASN A 206 22.86 -14.78 1.82
C ASN A 206 22.73 -14.71 3.35
N SER A 207 22.40 -13.54 3.90
CA SER A 207 22.22 -13.41 5.34
C SER A 207 20.97 -14.16 5.81
N PRO A 208 20.93 -14.63 7.07
CA PRO A 208 19.76 -15.30 7.62
C PRO A 208 18.44 -14.52 7.51
N ILE A 209 18.47 -13.20 7.73
CA ILE A 209 17.27 -12.36 7.60
C ILE A 209 16.85 -12.25 6.14
N ILE A 210 17.78 -11.96 5.23
CA ILE A 210 17.48 -11.75 3.81
C ILE A 210 16.93 -13.03 3.18
N LEU A 211 17.54 -14.19 3.45
CA LEU A 211 17.06 -15.48 2.98
C LEU A 211 15.66 -15.81 3.51
N ALA A 212 15.37 -15.49 4.77
CA ALA A 212 14.04 -15.73 5.33
C ALA A 212 12.98 -14.80 4.72
N LEU A 213 13.32 -13.53 4.46
CA LEU A 213 12.43 -12.61 3.74
C LEU A 213 12.15 -13.07 2.31
N GLN A 214 13.17 -13.60 1.63
CA GLN A 214 13.04 -14.11 0.26
C GLN A 214 12.01 -15.24 0.14
N ASN A 215 11.67 -15.95 1.22
CA ASN A 215 10.60 -16.96 1.19
C ASN A 215 9.28 -16.42 0.65
N ILE A 216 9.00 -15.12 0.80
CA ILE A 216 7.76 -14.54 0.29
C ILE A 216 7.65 -14.59 -1.24
N THR A 217 8.77 -14.73 -1.95
CA THR A 217 8.82 -14.87 -3.41
C THR A 217 8.52 -16.29 -3.87
N GLN A 218 8.42 -17.26 -2.95
CA GLN A 218 8.07 -18.64 -3.28
C GLN A 218 6.57 -18.79 -3.49
N ASP A 219 6.19 -19.65 -4.42
CA ASP A 219 4.79 -20.02 -4.64
C ASP A 219 4.21 -20.67 -3.37
N SER A 220 2.92 -20.45 -3.14
CA SER A 220 2.13 -20.99 -2.04
C SER A 220 2.42 -20.43 -0.64
N VAL A 221 3.32 -19.45 -0.49
CA VAL A 221 3.51 -18.73 0.78
C VAL A 221 2.38 -17.71 0.97
N TRP A 222 1.69 -17.78 2.11
CA TRP A 222 0.51 -16.95 2.36
C TRP A 222 0.88 -15.48 2.51
N ALA A 223 0.11 -14.60 1.88
CA ALA A 223 0.17 -13.17 2.17
C ALA A 223 -0.58 -12.89 3.48
N THR A 224 0.00 -12.07 4.34
CA THR A 224 -0.69 -11.49 5.49
C THR A 224 -1.21 -10.10 5.15
N HIS A 225 -2.08 -9.53 6.00
CA HIS A 225 -2.60 -8.17 5.83
C HIS A 225 -1.48 -7.14 5.63
N LEU A 226 -0.38 -7.28 6.36
CA LEU A 226 0.77 -6.40 6.30
C LEU A 226 1.40 -6.36 4.90
N GLU A 227 1.52 -7.51 4.23
CA GLU A 227 2.09 -7.55 2.88
C GLU A 227 1.16 -6.96 1.83
N LEU A 228 -0.15 -7.05 2.07
CA LEU A 228 -1.16 -6.37 1.26
C LEU A 228 -1.14 -4.85 1.49
N ASP A 229 -0.83 -4.38 2.71
CA ASP A 229 -0.63 -2.95 3.00
C ASP A 229 0.58 -2.37 2.28
N TYR A 230 1.72 -3.09 2.21
CA TYR A 230 2.87 -2.65 1.41
C TYR A 230 2.48 -2.44 -0.06
N LEU A 231 1.71 -3.36 -0.62
CA LEU A 231 1.23 -3.25 -1.99
C LEU A 231 0.25 -2.08 -2.13
N ALA A 232 -0.71 -1.92 -1.23
CA ALA A 232 -1.67 -0.81 -1.26
C ALA A 232 -0.97 0.56 -1.28
N ASN A 233 0.03 0.73 -0.41
CA ASN A 233 0.86 1.92 -0.37
C ASN A 233 1.67 2.12 -1.66
N ALA A 234 2.30 1.05 -2.18
CA ALA A 234 3.07 1.13 -3.41
C ALA A 234 2.21 1.49 -4.62
N PHE A 235 0.98 0.98 -4.68
CA PHE A 235 0.03 1.27 -5.76
C PHE A 235 -0.77 2.56 -5.54
N GLU A 236 -0.69 3.19 -4.35
CA GLU A 236 -1.52 4.35 -3.96
C GLU A 236 -3.02 4.06 -4.10
N VAL A 237 -3.45 2.93 -3.54
CA VAL A 237 -4.85 2.51 -3.49
C VAL A 237 -5.32 2.37 -2.04
N ASN A 238 -6.60 2.64 -1.79
CA ASN A 238 -7.23 2.32 -0.52
C ASN A 238 -7.39 0.80 -0.41
N LEU A 239 -7.00 0.20 0.72
CA LEU A 239 -7.22 -1.22 0.99
C LEU A 239 -8.29 -1.41 2.04
N HIS A 240 -9.39 -2.06 1.66
CA HIS A 240 -10.44 -2.50 2.57
C HIS A 240 -10.32 -3.99 2.79
N THR A 241 -10.22 -4.42 4.05
CA THR A 241 -10.27 -5.84 4.39
C THR A 241 -11.54 -6.20 5.15
N LEU A 242 -12.24 -7.21 4.66
CA LEU A 242 -13.40 -7.83 5.30
C LEU A 242 -12.96 -9.14 5.96
N GLU A 243 -13.58 -9.48 7.09
CA GLU A 243 -13.50 -10.81 7.69
C GLU A 243 -14.82 -11.53 7.50
N ASN A 244 -14.81 -12.64 6.75
CA ASN A 244 -16.01 -13.42 6.45
C ASN A 244 -17.17 -12.55 5.92
N GLY A 245 -16.83 -11.63 5.00
CA GLY A 245 -17.75 -10.69 4.38
C GLY A 245 -18.16 -9.50 5.26
N ARG A 246 -17.61 -9.37 6.47
CA ARG A 246 -17.95 -8.31 7.42
C ARG A 246 -16.81 -7.33 7.60
N GLN A 247 -17.12 -6.05 7.53
CA GLN A 247 -16.21 -4.98 7.91
C GLN A 247 -16.02 -4.99 9.43
N ARG A 248 -14.76 -5.08 9.89
CA ARG A 248 -14.42 -5.04 11.32
C ARG A 248 -14.02 -3.65 11.81
N TYR A 249 -13.48 -2.83 10.92
CA TYR A 249 -12.92 -1.53 11.24
C TYR A 249 -13.45 -0.50 10.26
N GLU A 250 -13.64 0.73 10.73
CA GLU A 250 -13.97 1.85 9.85
C GLU A 250 -12.79 2.14 8.93
N TYR A 251 -13.07 2.30 7.63
CA TYR A 251 -12.04 2.62 6.64
C TYR A 251 -11.80 4.12 6.58
N GLN A 252 -10.53 4.51 6.43
CA GLN A 252 -10.13 5.90 6.24
C GLN A 252 -9.58 6.04 4.83
N ASP A 253 -10.47 6.37 3.91
CA ASP A 253 -10.16 6.40 2.48
C ASP A 253 -9.63 7.76 2.05
N TRP A 254 -8.69 7.70 1.11
CA TRP A 254 -8.28 8.81 0.28
C TRP A 254 -9.26 8.94 -0.89
N PRO A 255 -10.08 10.00 -0.97
CA PRO A 255 -11.15 10.11 -1.97
C PRO A 255 -10.68 10.11 -3.43
N SER A 256 -9.42 10.48 -3.68
CA SER A 256 -8.79 10.45 -5.00
C SER A 256 -8.17 9.10 -5.38
N GLN A 257 -8.17 8.12 -4.47
CA GLN A 257 -7.60 6.80 -4.71
C GLN A 257 -8.68 5.76 -5.00
N HIS A 258 -8.36 4.85 -5.90
CA HIS A 258 -9.17 3.66 -6.11
C HIS A 258 -9.13 2.77 -4.86
N THR A 259 -10.21 2.00 -4.66
CA THR A 259 -10.34 1.10 -3.51
C THR A 259 -10.27 -0.35 -3.98
N ILE A 260 -9.41 -1.14 -3.35
CA ILE A 260 -9.41 -2.59 -3.42
C ILE A 260 -10.07 -3.14 -2.16
N THR A 261 -11.14 -3.92 -2.32
CA THR A 261 -11.78 -4.62 -1.19
C THR A 261 -11.47 -6.11 -1.23
N LEU A 262 -10.75 -6.59 -0.23
CA LEU A 262 -10.41 -8.00 -0.06
C LEU A 262 -11.21 -8.61 1.08
N ASN A 263 -11.61 -9.87 0.94
CA ASN A 263 -12.34 -10.60 1.96
C ASN A 263 -11.53 -11.81 2.42
N ASN A 264 -11.09 -11.76 3.67
CA ASN A 264 -10.43 -12.84 4.38
C ASN A 264 -11.50 -13.83 4.89
N GLN A 265 -11.51 -15.03 4.30
CA GLN A 265 -12.41 -16.11 4.66
C GLN A 265 -11.71 -17.07 5.62
N ASN A 266 -12.20 -17.09 6.86
CA ASN A 266 -11.78 -17.99 7.93
C ASN A 266 -10.26 -18.01 8.19
N ASN A 267 -9.56 -16.90 7.91
CA ASN A 267 -8.10 -16.80 8.02
C ASN A 267 -7.33 -17.85 7.18
N MET A 268 -7.93 -18.33 6.09
CA MET A 268 -7.34 -19.35 5.21
C MET A 268 -7.37 -18.97 3.74
N HIS A 269 -8.28 -18.09 3.34
CA HIS A 269 -8.46 -17.73 1.94
C HIS A 269 -8.74 -16.24 1.77
N TRP A 270 -8.28 -15.67 0.67
CA TRP A 270 -8.54 -14.27 0.31
C TRP A 270 -9.31 -14.24 -1.01
N THR A 271 -10.35 -13.44 -1.06
CA THR A 271 -11.17 -13.20 -2.25
C THR A 271 -11.28 -11.69 -2.50
N THR A 272 -11.67 -11.28 -3.70
CA THR A 272 -11.79 -9.86 -4.06
C THR A 272 -13.24 -9.49 -4.25
N LYS A 273 -13.68 -8.40 -3.64
CA LYS A 273 -14.98 -7.80 -3.94
C LYS A 273 -14.79 -6.74 -5.03
N VAL A 274 -15.46 -6.91 -6.16
CA VAL A 274 -15.42 -5.99 -7.30
C VAL A 274 -16.80 -5.40 -7.56
N THR A 275 -16.83 -4.16 -8.04
CA THR A 275 -18.06 -3.47 -8.46
C THR A 275 -18.03 -3.33 -9.98
N MET A 276 -19.02 -3.91 -10.66
CA MET A 276 -19.10 -3.90 -12.13
C MET A 276 -20.41 -3.29 -12.61
N ALA A 277 -20.35 -2.58 -13.73
CA ALA A 277 -21.51 -2.10 -14.46
C ALA A 277 -22.10 -3.23 -15.32
N LYS A 278 -23.37 -3.58 -15.11
CA LYS A 278 -24.09 -4.56 -15.92
C LYS A 278 -25.23 -3.89 -16.67
N SER A 279 -25.25 -4.03 -17.98
CA SER A 279 -26.41 -3.63 -18.79
C SER A 279 -27.56 -4.62 -18.56
N ARG A 280 -28.71 -4.11 -18.11
CA ARG A 280 -29.96 -4.88 -18.18
C ARG A 280 -30.35 -5.01 -19.64
N LYS A 281 -30.27 -6.24 -20.18
CA LYS A 281 -31.09 -6.58 -21.35
C LYS A 281 -32.54 -6.41 -20.93
N ALA A 282 -33.27 -5.52 -21.60
CA ALA A 282 -34.70 -5.35 -21.39
C ALA A 282 -35.34 -6.73 -21.48
N SER A 283 -35.94 -7.19 -20.38
CA SER A 283 -36.76 -8.40 -20.40
C SER A 283 -37.84 -8.16 -21.46
N PRO A 284 -38.10 -9.10 -22.39
CA PRO A 284 -39.20 -8.96 -23.32
C PRO A 284 -40.46 -8.72 -22.48
N GLN A 285 -41.09 -7.57 -22.65
CA GLN A 285 -42.41 -7.37 -22.05
C GLN A 285 -43.32 -8.48 -22.59
N PRO A 286 -44.13 -9.13 -21.74
CA PRO A 286 -45.16 -10.02 -22.23
C PRO A 286 -46.12 -9.17 -23.05
N GLY A 287 -46.04 -9.32 -24.37
CA GLY A 287 -46.94 -8.67 -25.30
C GLY A 287 -48.38 -8.98 -24.91
N HIS A 288 -49.21 -7.94 -24.90
CA HIS A 288 -50.66 -8.07 -24.86
C HIS A 288 -51.13 -8.92 -26.05
N SER A 289 -51.20 -10.24 -25.88
CA SER A 289 -52.01 -11.10 -26.74
C SER A 289 -53.36 -11.27 -26.08
N SER A 290 -54.32 -10.51 -26.59
CA SER A 290 -55.74 -10.84 -26.49
C SER A 290 -55.99 -12.25 -27.03
N GLY A 291 -56.64 -13.11 -26.25
CA GLY A 291 -57.45 -14.19 -26.80
C GLY A 291 -57.17 -15.60 -26.33
N VAL A 292 -58.08 -16.07 -25.47
CA VAL A 292 -58.65 -17.42 -25.38
C VAL A 292 -57.83 -18.55 -24.72
N ALA A 293 -58.39 -18.95 -23.58
CA ALA A 293 -58.17 -20.12 -22.73
C ALA A 293 -57.62 -21.40 -23.38
N SER A 294 -56.69 -22.03 -22.66
CA SER A 294 -56.68 -23.48 -22.45
C SER A 294 -56.15 -23.78 -21.04
N LEU A 295 -56.99 -24.45 -20.25
CA LEU A 295 -56.66 -25.05 -18.97
C LEU A 295 -55.57 -26.11 -19.17
N ASP A 296 -54.54 -26.13 -18.31
CA ASP A 296 -54.09 -27.41 -17.78
C ASP A 296 -53.41 -27.28 -16.41
N LEU A 297 -53.72 -28.25 -15.54
CA LEU A 297 -53.32 -28.33 -14.15
C LEU A 297 -51.89 -28.88 -14.00
N GLY A 298 -51.12 -28.33 -13.05
CA GLY A 298 -49.80 -28.86 -12.69
C GLY A 298 -49.26 -28.33 -11.37
N SER A 299 -49.90 -28.73 -10.27
CA SER A 299 -49.35 -28.96 -8.92
C SER A 299 -48.11 -28.19 -8.42
N LYS A 300 -48.38 -27.26 -7.50
CA LYS A 300 -47.47 -26.75 -6.45
C LYS A 300 -46.76 -27.89 -5.69
N LYS A 301 -45.46 -27.72 -5.44
CA LYS A 301 -44.82 -28.18 -4.19
C LYS A 301 -43.72 -27.22 -3.76
N ILE A 302 -44.05 -26.43 -2.74
CA ILE A 302 -43.15 -25.68 -1.88
C ILE A 302 -42.53 -26.68 -0.90
N LYS A 303 -41.21 -26.66 -0.72
CA LYS A 303 -40.57 -27.12 0.52
C LYS A 303 -39.43 -26.19 0.90
N ALA A 304 -39.68 -25.43 1.96
CA ALA A 304 -38.68 -24.85 2.84
C ALA A 304 -38.07 -25.96 3.71
N TRP A 305 -36.79 -25.80 4.05
CA TRP A 305 -36.16 -26.47 5.19
C TRP A 305 -35.11 -25.55 5.80
N ASP A 306 -35.51 -24.90 6.90
CA ASP A 306 -34.65 -24.59 8.03
C ASP A 306 -34.87 -25.68 9.08
N SER A 307 -33.79 -26.13 9.74
CA SER A 307 -33.68 -26.38 11.20
C SER A 307 -32.42 -27.19 11.51
N ASP A 308 -31.45 -26.54 12.15
CA ASP A 308 -30.48 -27.14 13.09
C ASP A 308 -31.18 -27.40 14.45
N PRO A 309 -30.54 -27.91 15.54
CA PRO A 309 -29.53 -28.95 15.69
C PRO A 309 -29.98 -30.01 16.75
N HIS A 310 -29.37 -31.20 16.83
CA HIS A 310 -29.32 -31.94 18.11
C HIS A 310 -28.14 -32.90 18.22
N ALA A 311 -27.40 -32.70 19.31
CA ALA A 311 -26.40 -33.57 19.89
C ALA A 311 -26.98 -34.92 20.35
N LYS A 312 -26.20 -36.01 20.18
CA LYS A 312 -26.15 -37.11 21.14
C LYS A 312 -24.73 -37.64 21.29
N LYS A 313 -24.31 -37.67 22.56
CA LYS A 313 -23.18 -38.40 23.12
C LYS A 313 -23.26 -39.89 22.77
N GLN A 314 -22.11 -40.51 22.49
CA GLN A 314 -21.80 -41.85 22.96
C GLN A 314 -20.28 -41.97 23.19
N THR A 315 -19.97 -42.64 24.29
CA THR A 315 -18.71 -42.74 25.00
C THR A 315 -17.84 -43.89 24.49
N GLU A 316 -16.52 -43.65 24.50
CA GLU A 316 -15.36 -44.54 24.70
C GLU A 316 -15.46 -46.07 24.49
N LYS A 317 -14.52 -46.59 23.69
CA LYS A 317 -13.44 -47.48 24.16
C LYS A 317 -12.25 -47.53 23.19
N GLU A 318 -11.05 -47.55 23.80
CA GLU A 318 -9.70 -48.04 23.42
C GLU A 318 -9.65 -49.02 22.22
N GLU A 319 -8.58 -49.22 21.44
CA GLU A 319 -7.14 -48.99 21.54
C GLU A 319 -6.61 -49.23 20.09
N ASP A 320 -5.56 -48.52 19.65
CA ASP A 320 -4.34 -49.12 19.07
C ASP A 320 -3.54 -48.14 18.22
N THR A 321 -2.28 -48.06 18.61
CA THR A 321 -1.22 -47.20 18.10
C THR A 321 -0.57 -47.84 16.89
N VAL A 322 -0.72 -47.24 15.70
CA VAL A 322 0.10 -47.60 14.53
C VAL A 322 1.25 -46.60 14.41
N THR A 323 2.40 -47.03 14.92
CA THR A 323 3.70 -46.43 14.64
C THR A 323 4.22 -47.09 13.36
N LEU A 324 4.45 -46.32 12.29
CA LEU A 324 5.17 -46.79 11.10
C LEU A 324 6.51 -46.09 11.00
N THR A 325 7.50 -46.76 11.59
CA THR A 325 8.93 -46.67 11.34
C THR A 325 9.23 -47.13 9.90
N ILE A 326 10.03 -46.36 9.15
CA ILE A 326 10.85 -46.91 8.07
C ILE A 326 12.31 -46.63 8.44
N GLN A 327 13.03 -47.74 8.63
CA GLN A 327 14.46 -47.84 8.83
C GLN A 327 15.17 -47.62 7.49
N ASP A 328 16.22 -46.80 7.50
CA ASP A 328 17.26 -46.81 6.47
C ASP A 328 18.51 -47.47 7.06
N GLU A 329 18.80 -48.70 6.62
CA GLU A 329 20.14 -49.27 6.64
C GLU A 329 20.49 -49.72 5.22
N HIS A 330 21.49 -49.08 4.60
CA HIS A 330 22.73 -49.80 4.26
C HIS A 330 23.82 -48.86 3.72
N SER A 331 24.95 -48.90 4.43
CA SER A 331 26.26 -48.44 3.99
C SER A 331 26.93 -49.51 3.11
N GLN A 332 27.51 -49.12 1.97
CA GLN A 332 28.73 -49.76 1.46
C GLN A 332 29.76 -48.75 0.93
N LYS A 333 30.81 -48.61 1.75
CA LYS A 333 32.23 -48.31 1.54
C LYS A 333 32.78 -48.06 0.12
N LYS A 334 33.46 -46.90 0.04
CA LYS A 334 34.87 -46.66 -0.37
C LYS A 334 35.29 -46.97 -1.82
N LYS A 335 35.72 -45.91 -2.54
CA LYS A 335 37.01 -45.90 -3.25
C LYS A 335 37.59 -44.49 -3.31
N VAL A 336 38.86 -44.41 -2.90
CA VAL A 336 39.77 -43.27 -2.93
C VAL A 336 40.29 -43.11 -4.36
N ALA A 337 40.27 -41.91 -4.91
CA ALA A 337 41.11 -41.52 -6.04
C ALA A 337 41.31 -39.99 -6.08
N THR A 338 42.49 -39.59 -5.60
CA THR A 338 43.44 -38.63 -6.17
C THR A 338 42.93 -37.36 -6.85
N GLN A 339 43.31 -36.24 -6.24
CA GLN A 339 43.28 -34.88 -6.77
C GLN A 339 43.85 -34.80 -8.20
N LYS A 340 43.09 -34.15 -9.09
CA LYS A 340 43.63 -33.55 -10.31
C LYS A 340 43.30 -32.06 -10.32
N LYS A 341 44.35 -31.28 -10.15
CA LYS A 341 44.47 -29.84 -10.35
C LYS A 341 44.04 -29.51 -11.78
N THR A 342 42.95 -28.76 -11.94
CA THR A 342 42.54 -28.22 -13.25
C THR A 342 42.82 -26.73 -13.25
N GLU A 343 43.66 -26.34 -14.21
CA GLU A 343 44.09 -24.98 -14.50
C GLU A 343 42.93 -24.06 -14.89
N LEU A 344 43.14 -22.80 -14.51
CA LEU A 344 42.34 -21.63 -14.84
C LEU A 344 42.53 -21.30 -16.33
N VAL A 345 41.55 -21.65 -17.18
CA VAL A 345 41.51 -21.17 -18.56
C VAL A 345 40.95 -19.74 -18.55
N ARG A 346 41.86 -18.78 -18.77
CA ARG A 346 41.52 -17.40 -19.16
C ARG A 346 40.71 -17.44 -20.46
N VAL A 347 39.52 -16.87 -20.43
CA VAL A 347 38.79 -16.48 -21.64
C VAL A 347 39.00 -14.97 -21.80
N ASP A 348 39.83 -14.62 -22.77
CA ASP A 348 40.01 -13.25 -23.25
C ASP A 348 38.70 -12.77 -23.90
N VAL A 349 38.14 -11.69 -23.36
CA VAL A 349 37.00 -10.98 -23.98
C VAL A 349 37.58 -9.96 -24.97
N GLU A 350 37.54 -10.32 -26.25
CA GLU A 350 37.80 -9.41 -27.37
C GLU A 350 36.84 -8.20 -27.33
N THR A 351 37.42 -7.01 -27.18
CA THR A 351 36.74 -5.73 -27.33
C THR A 351 36.57 -5.44 -28.83
N LYS A 352 35.37 -5.68 -29.38
CA LYS A 352 35.06 -5.32 -30.77
C LYS A 352 34.64 -3.85 -30.88
N HIS A 353 35.55 -3.06 -31.46
CA HIS A 353 35.31 -1.74 -32.02
C HIS A 353 34.18 -1.75 -33.06
N TYR A 354 33.11 -0.99 -32.82
CA TYR A 354 32.13 -0.66 -33.86
C TYR A 354 32.52 0.64 -34.57
N LYS A 355 32.78 0.50 -35.88
CA LYS A 355 32.99 1.57 -36.85
C LYS A 355 31.68 2.32 -37.11
N LYS A 356 31.76 3.66 -37.15
CA LYS A 356 30.79 4.54 -37.80
C LYS A 356 30.73 4.25 -39.32
N PRO A 357 29.55 4.42 -39.91
CA PRO A 357 29.47 5.19 -41.15
C PRO A 357 28.38 6.28 -41.07
N GLY A 358 28.72 7.48 -41.54
CA GLY A 358 27.75 8.52 -41.87
C GLY A 358 27.34 8.44 -43.35
N ASN A 359 26.09 8.77 -43.66
CA ASN A 359 25.73 10.01 -44.37
C ASN A 359 24.25 10.05 -44.78
N HIS A 360 23.64 11.20 -44.46
CA HIS A 360 22.65 12.01 -45.19
C HIS A 360 21.48 11.39 -45.97
N GLN A 361 20.26 11.68 -45.45
CA GLN A 361 19.11 12.31 -46.13
C GLN A 361 18.21 12.81 -44.97
N GLY A 362 17.98 14.12 -44.73
CA GLY A 362 17.28 15.08 -45.57
C GLY A 362 15.90 15.39 -44.97
N PHE A 363 15.83 16.01 -43.78
CA PHE A 363 14.58 16.46 -43.14
C PHE A 363 14.41 17.99 -43.27
N PRO A 364 13.18 18.50 -43.44
CA PRO A 364 12.93 19.92 -43.66
C PRO A 364 13.11 20.76 -42.39
N SER A 365 13.49 22.01 -42.63
CA SER A 365 13.84 23.09 -41.71
C SER A 365 12.90 23.27 -40.50
N LYS A 366 13.50 23.32 -39.30
CA LYS A 366 12.90 23.58 -37.98
C LYS A 366 12.32 24.99 -37.78
N HIS A 367 12.35 25.86 -38.79
CA HIS A 367 11.97 27.27 -38.61
C HIS A 367 10.51 27.62 -38.96
N ALA A 368 9.66 26.63 -39.30
CA ALA A 368 8.26 26.87 -39.67
C ALA A 368 7.21 26.34 -38.67
N LEU A 369 7.60 25.82 -37.50
CA LEU A 369 6.68 25.24 -36.49
C LEU A 369 6.68 25.98 -35.13
N LEU A 370 7.22 27.20 -35.08
CA LEU A 370 7.41 27.97 -33.84
C LEU A 370 6.56 29.25 -33.73
N SER A 371 5.54 29.42 -34.57
CA SER A 371 4.69 30.64 -34.58
C SER A 371 3.26 30.43 -34.05
N GLN A 372 2.98 29.34 -33.33
CA GLN A 372 1.66 29.09 -32.72
C GLN A 372 1.71 28.73 -31.22
N ARG A 373 2.78 29.11 -30.50
CA ARG A 373 2.96 28.71 -29.08
C ARG A 373 3.10 29.84 -28.09
N GLU A 374 2.51 30.99 -28.37
CA GLU A 374 2.45 32.11 -27.42
C GLU A 374 0.98 32.42 -27.11
N GLU A 375 0.45 31.66 -26.15
CA GLU A 375 -0.57 32.04 -25.15
C GLU A 375 -1.05 30.77 -24.44
N ILE A 376 -0.13 30.03 -23.82
CA ILE A 376 -0.53 29.22 -22.65
C ILE A 376 -0.75 30.26 -21.56
N SER A 377 -2.01 30.54 -21.22
CA SER A 377 -2.37 31.56 -20.22
C SER A 377 -1.51 31.39 -18.98
N LEU A 378 -0.90 32.49 -18.52
CA LEU A 378 -0.06 32.55 -17.32
C LEU A 378 -0.81 31.95 -16.10
N GLU A 379 -2.14 32.07 -16.09
CA GLU A 379 -3.07 31.50 -15.10
C GLU A 379 -3.05 29.97 -15.06
N LEU A 380 -2.86 29.30 -16.21
CA LEU A 380 -2.78 27.84 -16.27
C LEU A 380 -1.43 27.33 -15.72
N ILE A 381 -0.37 28.12 -15.88
CA ILE A 381 0.97 27.80 -15.37
C ILE A 381 1.05 28.04 -13.85
N THR A 382 0.47 29.13 -13.36
CA THR A 382 0.37 29.41 -11.91
C THR A 382 -0.50 28.37 -11.21
N SER A 383 -1.62 27.97 -11.81
CA SER A 383 -2.50 26.95 -11.24
C SER A 383 -1.83 25.60 -11.04
N LYS A 384 -0.97 25.18 -11.99
CA LYS A 384 -0.20 23.94 -11.88
C LYS A 384 0.88 24.00 -10.80
N ALA A 385 1.49 25.16 -10.57
CA ALA A 385 2.48 25.35 -9.51
C ALA A 385 1.82 25.33 -8.12
N GLU A 386 0.68 25.98 -7.97
CA GLU A 386 -0.10 26.00 -6.74
C GLU A 386 -0.62 24.62 -6.37
N GLN A 387 -1.15 23.86 -7.34
CA GLN A 387 -1.60 22.49 -7.10
C GLN A 387 -0.44 21.59 -6.66
N ARG A 388 0.75 21.77 -7.24
CA ARG A 388 1.96 21.04 -6.81
C ARG A 388 2.35 21.39 -5.39
N GLU A 389 2.25 22.66 -5.01
CA GLU A 389 2.54 23.12 -3.65
C GLU A 389 1.51 22.59 -2.64
N LEU A 390 0.22 22.59 -3.00
CA LEU A 390 -0.84 22.02 -2.19
C LEU A 390 -0.62 20.52 -1.95
N ASN A 391 -0.36 19.76 -3.02
CA ASN A 391 -0.05 18.33 -2.93
C ASN A 391 1.21 18.07 -2.07
N LYS A 392 2.18 18.97 -2.11
CA LYS A 392 3.38 18.90 -1.28
C LYS A 392 3.04 19.14 0.20
N LEU A 393 2.21 20.13 0.54
CA LEU A 393 1.76 20.37 1.91
C LEU A 393 1.02 19.14 2.47
N ILE A 394 0.12 18.54 1.69
CA ILE A 394 -0.60 17.31 2.07
C ILE A 394 0.37 16.18 2.42
N ARG A 395 1.38 15.96 1.57
CA ARG A 395 2.42 14.95 1.83
C ARG A 395 3.20 15.22 3.13
N ILE A 396 3.50 16.49 3.43
CA ILE A 396 4.20 16.86 4.67
C ILE A 396 3.33 16.56 5.89
N VAL A 397 2.05 16.94 5.86
CA VAL A 397 1.10 16.65 6.95
C VAL A 397 0.98 15.14 7.16
N ASN A 398 0.74 14.38 6.08
CA ASN A 398 0.64 12.93 6.13
C ASN A 398 1.86 12.29 6.77
N ARG A 399 3.05 12.68 6.31
CA ARG A 399 4.31 12.18 6.84
C ARG A 399 4.46 12.50 8.33
N ALA A 400 4.19 13.74 8.73
CA ALA A 400 4.26 14.15 10.14
C ALA A 400 3.28 13.35 11.02
N VAL A 401 2.08 13.04 10.51
CA VAL A 401 1.08 12.23 11.23
C VAL A 401 1.57 10.80 11.40
N VAL A 402 2.12 10.18 10.36
CA VAL A 402 2.70 8.83 10.42
C VAL A 402 3.88 8.79 11.39
N GLU A 403 4.84 9.71 11.25
CA GLU A 403 6.02 9.77 12.13
C GLU A 403 5.61 9.99 13.59
N TYR A 404 4.66 10.89 13.85
CA TYR A 404 4.14 11.14 15.20
C TYR A 404 3.38 9.94 15.77
N CYS A 405 2.52 9.29 14.97
CA CYS A 405 1.77 8.11 15.42
C CYS A 405 2.73 6.96 15.74
N SER A 406 3.67 6.66 14.86
CA SER A 406 4.69 5.63 15.08
C SER A 406 5.54 5.93 16.31
N TYR A 407 6.01 7.18 16.47
CA TYR A 407 6.74 7.60 17.66
C TYR A 407 5.90 7.40 18.93
N SER A 408 4.66 7.87 18.92
CA SER A 408 3.77 7.81 20.09
C SER A 408 3.33 6.38 20.40
N ASP A 409 3.20 5.52 19.40
CA ASP A 409 2.90 4.09 19.58
C ASP A 409 4.08 3.31 20.16
N GLY A 410 5.31 3.78 19.92
CA GLY A 410 6.52 3.23 20.53
C GLY A 410 6.71 3.57 22.02
N ILE A 411 5.93 4.52 22.57
CA ILE A 411 5.98 4.88 24.00
C ILE A 411 4.95 4.06 24.75
N LEU A 412 5.41 2.95 25.33
CA LEU A 412 4.66 2.13 26.28
C LEU A 412 4.93 2.64 27.69
N PHE A 413 3.87 3.00 28.43
CA PHE A 413 3.97 3.29 29.87
C PHE A 413 3.55 2.08 30.71
N SER A 414 2.75 1.21 30.11
CA SER A 414 2.27 -0.06 30.65
C SER A 414 1.69 -0.88 29.50
N ILE A 415 1.62 -2.21 29.69
CA ILE A 415 0.96 -3.16 28.76
C ILE A 415 -0.47 -2.71 28.40
N PHE A 416 -1.15 -1.98 29.31
CA PHE A 416 -2.54 -1.52 29.12
C PHE A 416 -2.67 -0.02 28.78
N HIS A 417 -1.57 0.73 28.77
CA HIS A 417 -1.61 2.18 28.55
C HIS A 417 -0.55 2.65 27.57
N ARG A 418 -1.00 2.96 26.34
CA ARG A 418 -0.18 3.65 25.34
C ARG A 418 -0.25 5.14 25.58
N HIS A 419 0.90 5.76 25.82
CA HIS A 419 0.95 7.21 25.96
C HIS A 419 0.56 7.87 24.63
N GLY A 420 -0.12 9.02 24.70
CA GLY A 420 -0.38 9.86 23.53
C GLY A 420 -1.56 9.46 22.64
N GLU A 421 -2.45 8.53 23.04
CA GLU A 421 -3.64 8.17 22.25
C GLU A 421 -4.50 9.39 21.88
N SER A 422 -4.72 10.31 22.82
CA SER A 422 -5.46 11.54 22.54
C SER A 422 -4.75 12.43 21.51
N GLY A 423 -3.42 12.45 21.54
CA GLY A 423 -2.60 13.16 20.56
C GLY A 423 -2.67 12.51 19.18
N ARG A 424 -2.54 11.18 19.10
CA ARG A 424 -2.69 10.43 17.83
C ARG A 424 -4.05 10.65 17.21
N ARG A 425 -5.11 10.62 18.01
CA ARG A 425 -6.47 10.93 17.54
C ARG A 425 -6.57 12.33 16.96
N ARG A 426 -5.99 13.35 17.61
CA ARG A 426 -5.97 14.73 17.08
C ARG A 426 -5.14 14.85 15.81
N ALA A 427 -4.00 14.18 15.71
CA ALA A 427 -3.16 14.19 14.52
C ALA A 427 -3.87 13.54 13.33
N ARG A 428 -4.48 12.36 13.52
CA ARG A 428 -5.28 11.68 12.49
C ARG A 428 -6.50 12.49 12.08
N LYS A 429 -7.20 13.09 13.05
CA LYS A 429 -8.34 13.97 12.79
C LYS A 429 -7.92 15.16 11.91
N PHE A 430 -6.85 15.86 12.28
CA PHE A 430 -6.31 16.95 11.49
C PHE A 430 -5.93 16.50 10.08
N ASN A 431 -5.28 15.34 9.95
CA ASN A 431 -4.94 14.77 8.65
C ASN A 431 -6.18 14.57 7.77
N GLY A 432 -7.23 14.00 8.35
CA GLY A 432 -8.50 13.77 7.67
C GLY A 432 -9.17 15.07 7.26
N GLU A 433 -9.19 16.08 8.13
CA GLU A 433 -9.74 17.43 7.81
C GLU A 433 -8.93 18.11 6.70
N PHE A 434 -7.60 18.08 6.80
CA PHE A 434 -6.68 18.68 5.83
C PHE A 434 -6.74 18.00 4.45
N SER A 435 -7.00 16.70 4.42
CA SER A 435 -7.09 15.93 3.17
C SER A 435 -8.45 16.10 2.51
N LYS A 436 -9.55 16.03 3.28
CA LYS A 436 -10.91 16.28 2.78
C LYS A 436 -11.05 17.66 2.16
N PHE A 437 -10.37 18.64 2.74
CA PHE A 437 -10.30 20.00 2.20
C PHE A 437 -9.81 20.02 0.74
N ASN A 438 -8.79 19.22 0.40
CA ASN A 438 -8.30 19.10 -0.98
C ASN A 438 -9.31 18.39 -1.91
N ASP A 439 -10.03 17.39 -1.40
CA ASP A 439 -11.01 16.65 -2.20
C ASP A 439 -12.28 17.46 -2.47
N GLU A 440 -12.71 18.28 -1.51
CA GLU A 440 -13.85 19.19 -1.68
C GLU A 440 -13.54 20.25 -2.73
N ILE A 441 -12.35 20.83 -2.70
CA ILE A 441 -11.91 21.82 -3.67
C ILE A 441 -11.75 21.22 -5.06
N SER A 442 -11.23 20.00 -5.17
CA SER A 442 -11.08 19.29 -6.46
C SER A 442 -12.43 19.00 -7.13
N LYS A 443 -13.54 19.01 -6.38
CA LYS A 443 -14.89 18.80 -6.91
C LYS A 443 -15.56 20.08 -7.41
N VAL A 444 -15.11 21.26 -6.95
CA VAL A 444 -15.64 22.56 -7.39
C VAL A 444 -14.94 22.99 -8.69
N ASN A 445 -15.00 22.14 -9.72
CA ASN A 445 -14.39 22.35 -11.04
C ASN A 445 -15.18 23.35 -11.91
N GLY A 446 -15.37 24.58 -11.42
CA GLY A 446 -16.00 25.65 -12.21
C GLY A 446 -15.55 27.06 -11.86
N GLU A 447 -15.34 27.36 -10.57
CA GLU A 447 -15.06 28.74 -10.13
C GLU A 447 -14.01 28.86 -9.02
N PHE A 448 -13.55 27.77 -8.40
CA PHE A 448 -12.55 27.85 -7.34
C PHE A 448 -11.14 27.73 -7.91
N SER A 449 -10.39 28.84 -7.89
CA SER A 449 -8.98 28.88 -8.30
C SER A 449 -8.12 28.09 -7.32
N SER A 450 -7.14 27.34 -7.82
CA SER A 450 -6.09 26.65 -7.05
C SER A 450 -5.34 27.59 -6.07
N VAL A 451 -5.35 28.90 -6.34
CA VAL A 451 -4.82 29.95 -5.45
C VAL A 451 -5.57 29.96 -4.12
N THR A 452 -6.90 29.97 -4.16
CA THR A 452 -7.76 30.06 -2.97
C THR A 452 -7.58 28.82 -2.11
N ALA A 453 -7.53 27.65 -2.76
CA ALA A 453 -7.28 26.38 -2.12
C ALA A 453 -5.95 26.32 -1.37
N LEU A 454 -4.88 26.76 -2.04
CA LEU A 454 -3.56 26.80 -1.43
C LEU A 454 -3.52 27.79 -0.25
N THR A 455 -4.21 28.93 -0.38
CA THR A 455 -4.27 29.97 0.68
C THR A 455 -4.97 29.44 1.92
N GLU A 456 -6.17 28.88 1.75
CA GLU A 456 -6.95 28.28 2.83
C GLU A 456 -6.22 27.07 3.49
N ALA A 457 -5.52 26.24 2.70
CA ALA A 457 -4.69 25.16 3.25
C ALA A 457 -3.55 25.72 4.14
N LYS A 458 -2.89 26.80 3.71
CA LYS A 458 -1.86 27.47 4.51
C LYS A 458 -2.43 28.06 5.79
N GLU A 459 -3.61 28.69 5.73
CA GLU A 459 -4.31 29.22 6.90
C GLU A 459 -4.68 28.10 7.88
N MET A 460 -5.23 26.99 7.39
CA MET A 460 -5.56 25.81 8.20
C MET A 460 -4.34 25.24 8.93
N LEU A 461 -3.17 25.20 8.27
CA LEU A 461 -1.90 24.80 8.91
C LEU A 461 -1.49 25.77 10.02
N ILE A 462 -1.53 27.07 9.74
CA ILE A 462 -1.15 28.11 10.71
C ILE A 462 -2.08 28.06 11.93
N ASP A 463 -3.38 27.94 11.73
CA ASP A 463 -4.37 27.89 12.80
C ASP A 463 -4.18 26.64 13.66
N TYR A 464 -3.98 25.47 13.04
CA TYR A 464 -3.69 24.25 13.77
C TYR A 464 -2.41 24.37 14.61
N LEU A 465 -1.36 24.96 14.02
CA LEU A 465 -0.07 25.18 14.66
C LEU A 465 -0.12 26.25 15.74
N LYS A 466 -1.08 27.19 15.74
CA LYS A 466 -1.27 28.20 16.79
C LYS A 466 -2.11 27.67 17.96
N ASP A 467 -3.12 26.85 17.69
CA ASP A 467 -4.05 26.40 18.73
C ASP A 467 -3.37 25.50 19.77
N GLY A 468 -3.26 26.03 20.99
CA GLY A 468 -2.75 25.33 22.17
C GLY A 468 -3.52 24.05 22.52
N LYS A 469 -4.80 23.96 22.13
CA LYS A 469 -5.65 22.78 22.38
C LYS A 469 -5.21 21.56 21.58
N ASN A 470 -4.48 21.75 20.47
CA ASN A 470 -3.98 20.65 19.65
C ASN A 470 -2.80 19.91 20.29
N GLY A 471 -2.23 20.45 21.37
CA GLY A 471 -1.20 19.80 22.17
C GLY A 471 -0.09 20.78 22.54
N ARG A 472 0.81 20.36 23.43
CA ARG A 472 2.00 21.13 23.78
C ARG A 472 3.02 21.14 22.64
N THR A 473 4.04 21.97 22.74
CA THR A 473 5.11 22.12 21.74
C THR A 473 6.40 21.42 22.18
N HIS A 474 6.29 20.26 22.83
CA HIS A 474 7.46 19.43 23.20
C HIS A 474 8.13 18.84 21.94
N PRO A 475 9.40 18.39 22.00
CA PRO A 475 10.15 17.93 20.81
C PRO A 475 9.37 16.93 19.94
N HIS A 476 8.69 15.97 20.55
CA HIS A 476 7.94 14.95 19.82
C HIS A 476 6.42 15.13 19.90
N SER A 477 5.95 16.35 20.13
CA SER A 477 4.53 16.63 19.90
C SER A 477 4.26 16.74 18.41
N PHE A 478 3.03 16.39 18.02
CA PHE A 478 2.63 16.47 16.61
C PHE A 478 2.83 17.88 16.03
N ARG A 479 2.51 18.94 16.80
CA ARG A 479 2.73 20.34 16.39
C ARG A 479 4.20 20.63 16.06
N THR A 480 5.12 20.16 16.89
CA THR A 480 6.56 20.38 16.68
C THR A 480 7.08 19.61 15.47
N MET A 481 6.68 18.34 15.33
CA MET A 481 7.08 17.51 14.18
C MET A 481 6.50 18.04 12.87
N LEU A 482 5.25 18.52 12.88
CA LEU A 482 4.63 19.16 11.72
C LEU A 482 5.38 20.44 11.33
N LEU A 483 5.64 21.34 12.29
CA LEU A 483 6.39 22.56 12.02
C LEU A 483 7.81 22.27 11.50
N GLN A 484 8.50 21.27 12.07
CA GLN A 484 9.80 20.82 11.58
C GLN A 484 9.73 20.34 10.12
N GLY A 485 8.74 19.51 9.78
CA GLY A 485 8.54 18.99 8.43
C GLY A 485 8.29 20.11 7.41
N LEU A 486 7.56 21.15 7.81
CA LEU A 486 7.29 22.33 7.00
C LEU A 486 8.55 23.19 6.79
N LEU A 487 9.32 23.44 7.85
CA LEU A 487 10.53 24.30 7.80
C LEU A 487 11.72 23.64 7.11
N THR A 488 11.91 22.33 7.28
CA THR A 488 13.09 21.62 6.74
C THR A 488 13.15 21.71 5.21
N LYS A 489 11.99 21.77 4.55
CA LYS A 489 11.92 21.93 3.10
C LYS A 489 12.04 23.38 2.64
N GLU A 490 11.41 24.33 3.32
CA GLU A 490 11.43 25.73 2.89
C GLU A 490 12.77 26.41 3.15
N LEU A 491 13.44 26.08 4.26
CA LEU A 491 14.67 26.74 4.66
C LEU A 491 15.94 25.98 4.27
N ASN A 492 15.82 24.77 3.70
CA ASN A 492 16.95 23.83 3.49
C ASN A 492 17.82 23.63 4.75
N LYS A 493 17.23 23.80 5.94
CA LYS A 493 17.90 23.67 7.23
C LYS A 493 17.40 22.40 7.91
N HIS A 494 18.31 21.51 8.27
CA HIS A 494 17.99 20.38 9.12
C HIS A 494 17.87 20.86 10.57
N LEU A 495 16.65 21.16 11.02
CA LEU A 495 16.37 21.56 12.40
C LEU A 495 16.05 20.32 13.22
N ASP A 496 16.75 20.10 14.33
CA ASP A 496 16.36 19.04 15.25
C ASP A 496 15.08 19.41 16.04
N LEU A 497 14.33 18.41 16.50
CA LEU A 497 13.06 18.61 17.20
C LEU A 497 13.19 19.37 18.52
N LYS A 498 14.34 19.30 19.19
CA LYS A 498 14.59 20.02 20.44
C LYS A 498 14.75 21.50 20.18
N TYR A 499 15.47 21.86 19.11
CA TYR A 499 15.58 23.22 18.63
C TYR A 499 14.22 23.78 18.21
N VAL A 500 13.45 23.02 17.42
CA VAL A 500 12.10 23.47 17.00
C VAL A 500 11.18 23.67 18.20
N SER A 501 11.22 22.77 19.18
CA SER A 501 10.45 22.88 20.42
C SER A 501 10.81 24.14 21.23
N ASN A 502 12.11 24.39 21.42
CA ASN A 502 12.60 25.53 22.21
C ASN A 502 12.33 26.88 21.55
N ASN A 503 12.30 26.92 20.21
CA ASN A 503 12.13 28.15 19.42
C ASN A 503 10.78 28.16 18.67
N TYR A 504 9.79 27.40 19.16
CA TYR A 504 8.57 27.12 18.41
C TYR A 504 7.83 28.38 17.98
N SER A 505 7.66 29.35 18.88
CA SER A 505 6.94 30.60 18.60
C SER A 505 7.62 31.43 17.52
N ASP A 506 8.95 31.54 17.58
CA ASP A 506 9.74 32.34 16.64
C ASP A 506 9.76 31.68 15.26
N LEU A 507 9.95 30.36 15.22
CA LEU A 507 9.92 29.58 13.99
C LEU A 507 8.53 29.54 13.34
N LEU A 508 7.47 29.51 14.15
CA LEU A 508 6.10 29.61 13.63
C LEU A 508 5.83 31.02 13.06
N ALA A 509 6.34 32.07 13.69
CA ALA A 509 6.25 33.44 13.16
C ALA A 509 7.04 33.60 11.85
N GLU A 510 8.25 33.02 11.77
CA GLU A 510 9.03 32.95 10.53
C GLU A 510 8.27 32.20 9.42
N PHE A 511 7.73 31.03 9.74
CA PHE A 511 6.93 30.24 8.81
C PHE A 511 5.68 30.99 8.32
N GLN A 512 4.97 31.68 9.21
CA GLN A 512 3.80 32.48 8.85
C GLN A 512 4.16 33.58 7.83
N LYS A 513 5.28 34.28 8.03
CA LYS A 513 5.77 35.30 7.09
C LYS A 513 6.17 34.72 5.73
N LEU A 514 6.68 33.48 5.70
CA LEU A 514 7.03 32.78 4.45
C LEU A 514 5.77 32.36 3.67
N LEU A 515 4.73 31.93 4.38
CA LEU A 515 3.52 31.40 3.75
C LEU A 515 2.56 32.47 3.24
N ILE A 516 2.43 33.57 3.99
CA ILE A 516 1.56 34.70 3.72
C ILE A 516 2.44 35.96 3.73
N PRO A 517 3.01 36.36 2.59
CA PRO A 517 3.76 37.61 2.51
C PRO A 517 2.83 38.76 2.89
N ASP A 518 3.24 39.63 3.81
CA ASP A 518 2.48 40.79 4.31
C ASP A 518 2.11 41.85 3.23
N GLY A 519 2.25 41.53 1.94
CA GLY A 519 1.98 42.44 0.84
C GLY A 519 1.45 41.74 -0.41
N GLY A 520 0.17 41.97 -0.70
CA GLY A 520 -0.37 41.93 -2.06
C GLY A 520 -1.33 40.78 -2.33
N TYR A 521 -2.60 40.97 -2.02
CA TYR A 521 -3.70 41.02 -3.00
C TYR A 521 -4.97 41.48 -2.24
N GLN A 522 -5.11 42.79 -2.05
CA GLN A 522 -6.44 43.36 -1.86
C GLN A 522 -7.16 43.22 -3.20
N TYR A 523 -7.79 42.07 -3.46
CA TYR A 523 -8.87 42.03 -4.43
C TYR A 523 -10.05 42.78 -3.80
N ILE A 524 -10.34 43.91 -4.43
CA ILE A 524 -11.46 44.80 -4.14
C ILE A 524 -12.75 43.96 -4.11
N LYS A 525 -13.55 44.17 -3.04
CA LYS A 525 -14.88 43.60 -2.85
C LYS A 525 -15.83 43.88 -3.99
#